data_AF-A0A3D3HB72-F1
#
_entry.id   AF-A0A3D3HB72-F1
#
_cell.length_a   1.000
_cell.length_b   1.000
_cell.length_c   1.000
_cell.angle_alpha   90.00
_cell.angle_beta   90.00
_cell.angle_gamma   90.00
#
_symmetry.space_group_name_H-M   'P 1'
#
loop_
_entity.id
_entity.type
_entity.pdbx_description
1 polymer ?
#
loop_
_entity_poly.entity_id
_entity_poly.type
_entity_poly.pdbx_seq_one_letter_code
_entity_poly.pdbx_strand_id
1 'polypeptide(L)'
;MLSADTTNGKVILGNSGASGVTGAAQFNYSGQTGSVALTPANPGATAYTVTIPAENGTVCTTGSVCSGYAPATGGNYLGRNVQESSSAAITAGNYLYTFTNTSSGVASGVMKLDNGSNTSSILFLKGGSTTALQLQNASSFNVMVLDSTNAHLKIYDGAATQAYVDIYYDSANSQAVLTASNGATRIGSAGPIKFLTSTATNLVSFQHSGTPSGSYSLNDITMTRQLSGGANPLTGALLRIEDLSNFTSGSVAPDLLSINQNNTSATGNLILAQTGGSGSKFKVDTTGTVTLASGASYTGAGALTLQSGGSGQLTISGNGNGVSVADNVTYSNGKSLTVNGTGNFRTWTDSTTAFRVQNAVGDAVVTVDTTNTQFKLKTASSTPALLVLSDKNTVGDPTCVNGAIYYNSAISAFRGCQGGSWHNMIAGYDIRAFNGNGTWTKPAYATFVRVIAIGGGGGGG
;
A
#
# COMPACT_ATOMS: atom_id res chain seq x y z
N MET A 1 57.59 59.77 68.17
CA MET A 1 58.69 60.65 67.72
C MET A 1 58.77 60.57 66.20
N LEU A 2 58.80 61.72 65.51
CA LEU A 2 59.20 61.80 64.11
C LEU A 2 60.73 61.89 64.10
N SER A 3 61.43 60.91 63.53
CA SER A 3 62.88 61.02 63.31
C SER A 3 63.12 61.22 61.83
N ALA A 4 63.64 62.40 61.48
CA ALA A 4 64.09 62.71 60.13
C ALA A 4 65.60 62.48 60.08
N ASP A 5 66.03 61.46 59.33
CA ASP A 5 67.43 61.27 58.99
C ASP A 5 67.75 62.15 57.78
N THR A 6 68.38 63.29 58.03
CA THR A 6 68.80 64.24 57.01
C THR A 6 70.01 63.76 56.20
N THR A 7 70.70 62.72 56.66
CA THR A 7 71.88 62.17 55.97
C THR A 7 71.46 61.28 54.81
N ASN A 8 70.40 60.49 55.01
CA ASN A 8 69.90 59.54 54.01
C ASN A 8 68.53 59.90 53.42
N GLY A 9 67.97 61.05 53.82
CA GLY A 9 66.72 61.57 53.27
C GLY A 9 65.47 60.77 53.65
N LYS A 10 65.48 60.09 54.81
CA LYS A 10 64.37 59.22 55.24
C LYS A 10 63.61 59.81 56.43
N VAL A 11 62.29 59.71 56.38
CA VAL A 11 61.41 59.92 57.53
C VAL A 11 61.00 58.56 58.08
N ILE A 12 61.25 58.30 59.37
CA ILE A 12 60.84 57.08 60.07
C ILE A 12 59.69 57.40 61.02
N LEU A 13 58.56 56.71 60.83
CA LEU A 13 57.36 56.83 61.64
C LEU A 13 57.23 55.63 62.59
N GLY A 14 57.73 55.75 63.84
CA GLY A 14 57.66 54.69 64.87
C GLY A 14 58.79 54.74 65.91
N ASN A 15 58.71 53.93 66.97
CA ASN A 15 59.74 53.80 68.02
C ASN A 15 60.61 52.55 67.78
N SER A 16 61.94 52.63 67.89
CA SER A 16 62.85 51.49 67.69
C SER A 16 63.21 50.78 69.00
N GLY A 17 62.80 49.51 69.16
CA GLY A 17 63.20 48.62 70.25
C GLY A 17 63.41 47.18 69.75
N ALA A 18 63.92 46.29 70.61
CA ALA A 18 64.41 44.94 70.26
C ALA A 18 63.39 43.99 69.58
N SER A 19 62.10 44.35 69.56
CA SER A 19 61.02 43.58 68.92
C SER A 19 60.50 44.20 67.61
N GLY A 20 61.19 45.20 67.05
CA GLY A 20 60.84 45.82 65.76
C GLY A 20 60.13 47.18 65.88
N VAL A 21 60.04 47.89 64.75
CA VAL A 21 59.41 49.22 64.68
C VAL A 21 57.89 49.06 64.65
N THR A 22 57.20 49.54 65.69
CA THR A 22 55.75 49.70 65.73
C THR A 22 55.40 51.19 65.74
N GLY A 23 54.77 51.64 64.66
CA GLY A 23 54.33 53.02 64.47
C GLY A 23 53.26 53.10 63.39
N ALA A 24 52.25 53.95 63.59
CA ALA A 24 51.17 54.17 62.63
C ALA A 24 51.34 55.54 61.96
N ALA A 25 51.33 55.57 60.62
CA ALA A 25 51.15 56.80 59.86
C ALA A 25 49.64 57.06 59.71
N GLN A 26 49.07 57.89 60.59
CA GLN A 26 47.64 58.19 60.58
C GLN A 26 47.41 59.60 60.02
N PHE A 27 46.87 59.67 58.80
CA PHE A 27 46.46 60.93 58.20
C PHE A 27 45.07 61.28 58.73
N ASN A 28 45.01 62.09 59.79
CA ASN A 28 43.75 62.54 60.38
C ASN A 28 43.12 63.65 59.53
N TYR A 29 41.94 63.40 58.96
CA TYR A 29 41.06 64.46 58.46
C TYR A 29 39.65 64.20 58.97
N SER A 30 39.19 65.00 59.94
CA SER A 30 37.81 65.02 60.40
C SER A 30 37.13 66.25 59.79
N GLY A 31 36.48 66.11 58.63
CA GLY A 31 35.86 67.26 57.97
C GLY A 31 34.97 66.93 56.77
N GLN A 32 35.55 66.55 55.64
CA GLN A 32 34.88 66.12 54.40
C GLN A 32 35.90 65.42 53.48
N THR A 33 35.44 64.66 52.50
CA THR A 33 36.25 63.83 51.60
C THR A 33 37.48 64.55 51.01
N GLY A 34 38.68 64.16 51.45
CA GLY A 34 39.98 64.66 51.00
C GLY A 34 40.93 63.52 50.61
N SER A 35 41.92 63.82 49.74
CA SER A 35 42.90 62.85 49.24
C SER A 35 44.29 63.07 49.86
N VAL A 36 45.06 61.99 50.01
CA VAL A 36 46.47 62.04 50.41
C VAL A 36 47.32 61.71 49.18
N ALA A 37 48.05 62.69 48.66
CA ALA A 37 48.93 62.52 47.51
C ALA A 37 50.37 62.25 47.96
N LEU A 38 50.98 61.17 47.46
CA LEU A 38 52.41 60.90 47.59
C LEU A 38 53.08 61.26 46.27
N THR A 39 53.75 62.42 46.23
CA THR A 39 54.41 62.92 45.03
C THR A 39 55.93 62.88 45.23
N PRO A 40 56.69 62.12 44.43
CA PRO A 40 58.14 62.14 44.51
C PRO A 40 58.72 63.42 43.87
N ALA A 41 59.87 63.87 44.33
CA ALA A 41 60.38 65.23 44.09
C ALA A 41 61.35 65.40 42.90
N ASN A 42 61.66 64.37 42.09
CA ASN A 42 62.68 64.47 41.03
C ASN A 42 62.13 64.29 39.60
N PRO A 43 61.66 65.35 38.91
CA PRO A 43 60.98 65.24 37.61
C PRO A 43 61.82 64.62 36.48
N GLY A 44 63.13 64.43 36.67
CA GLY A 44 63.98 63.76 35.69
C GLY A 44 63.86 62.23 35.70
N ALA A 45 63.31 61.62 36.76
CA ALA A 45 63.15 60.18 36.86
C ALA A 45 61.73 59.75 36.48
N THR A 46 61.64 58.77 35.57
CA THR A 46 60.38 58.25 35.04
C THR A 46 59.82 57.06 35.83
N ALA A 47 60.45 56.67 36.94
CA ALA A 47 60.01 55.56 37.78
C ALA A 47 60.31 55.81 39.27
N TYR A 48 59.32 55.52 40.13
CA TYR A 48 59.44 55.64 41.59
C TYR A 48 58.82 54.42 42.27
N THR A 49 59.48 53.90 43.29
CA THR A 49 59.05 52.69 44.00
C THR A 49 58.52 53.05 45.38
N VAL A 50 57.31 52.58 45.71
CA VAL A 50 56.72 52.66 47.06
C VAL A 50 56.76 51.26 47.67
N THR A 51 57.42 51.11 48.82
CA THR A 51 57.58 49.81 49.51
C THR A 51 56.88 49.84 50.87
N ILE A 52 55.94 48.92 51.09
CA ILE A 52 55.16 48.78 52.34
C ILE A 52 55.52 47.45 53.03
N PRO A 53 56.21 47.45 54.19
CA PRO A 53 56.59 46.22 54.89
C PRO A 53 55.49 45.70 55.83
N ALA A 54 55.24 44.38 55.82
CA ALA A 54 54.34 43.65 56.75
C ALA A 54 52.86 44.06 56.73
N GLU A 55 52.28 44.19 55.54
CA GLU A 55 50.83 44.32 55.31
C GLU A 55 50.09 43.02 55.66
N ASN A 56 49.00 43.14 56.44
CA ASN A 56 48.04 42.07 56.74
C ASN A 56 46.62 42.43 56.22
N GLY A 57 46.51 43.43 55.33
CA GLY A 57 45.27 43.98 54.76
C GLY A 57 45.34 44.22 53.25
N THR A 58 44.45 45.08 52.71
CA THR A 58 44.27 45.27 51.26
C THR A 58 44.73 46.67 50.81
N VAL A 59 45.78 46.73 49.98
CA VAL A 59 46.21 47.95 49.26
C VAL A 59 45.67 47.90 47.83
N CYS A 60 44.75 48.79 47.43
CA CYS A 60 44.23 48.88 46.07
C CYS A 60 44.73 50.16 45.37
N THR A 61 45.58 50.02 44.36
CA THR A 61 45.90 51.11 43.42
C THR A 61 45.17 50.88 42.10
N THR A 62 44.49 51.91 41.61
CA THR A 62 43.81 51.85 40.30
C THR A 62 44.83 51.60 39.20
N GLY A 63 44.84 50.38 38.66
CA GLY A 63 45.71 49.99 37.55
C GLY A 63 45.78 48.49 37.27
N SER A 64 45.87 47.64 38.30
CA SER A 64 45.81 46.18 38.11
C SER A 64 45.77 45.46 39.45
N VAL A 65 44.99 44.39 39.48
CA VAL A 65 44.64 43.48 40.58
C VAL A 65 45.81 43.17 41.53
N CYS A 66 45.55 43.22 42.84
CA CYS A 66 46.53 42.93 43.88
C CYS A 66 46.80 41.42 44.00
N SER A 67 48.07 41.02 43.95
CA SER A 67 48.50 39.65 44.29
C SER A 67 48.12 39.34 45.74
N GLY A 68 47.20 38.39 45.92
CA GLY A 68 46.61 38.02 47.22
C GLY A 68 45.08 37.99 47.20
N TYR A 69 44.45 38.61 46.20
CA TYR A 69 43.11 38.19 45.80
C TYR A 69 43.24 36.80 45.19
N ALA A 70 42.86 35.75 45.92
CA ALA A 70 42.96 34.38 45.44
C ALA A 70 41.95 34.15 44.30
N PRO A 71 42.35 33.99 43.02
CA PRO A 71 41.58 33.10 42.17
C PRO A 71 41.69 31.72 42.83
N ALA A 72 40.55 31.04 43.00
CA ALA A 72 40.47 29.77 43.71
C ALA A 72 41.64 28.83 43.32
N THR A 73 42.55 28.59 44.28
CA THR A 73 43.60 27.57 44.17
C THR A 73 42.93 26.22 43.99
N GLY A 74 43.02 25.65 42.79
CA GLY A 74 42.54 24.30 42.50
C GLY A 74 42.00 24.03 41.11
N GLY A 75 41.87 25.03 40.23
CA GLY A 75 41.49 24.77 38.85
C GLY A 75 41.80 25.91 37.90
N ASN A 76 42.42 25.58 36.76
CA ASN A 76 42.59 26.48 35.62
C ASN A 76 41.24 26.72 34.92
N TYR A 77 40.25 27.23 35.65
CA TYR A 77 38.93 27.56 35.13
C TYR A 77 38.72 29.07 35.12
N LEU A 78 38.00 29.55 34.11
CA LEU A 78 37.34 30.86 34.13
C LEU A 78 36.23 30.83 35.19
N GLY A 79 36.60 30.88 36.48
CA GLY A 79 35.71 30.66 37.60
C GLY A 79 34.93 31.92 37.97
N ARG A 80 33.65 31.96 37.58
CA ARG A 80 32.62 32.73 38.29
C ARG A 80 32.26 31.94 39.55
N ASN A 81 32.28 32.54 40.73
CA ASN A 81 31.77 31.89 41.95
C ASN A 81 30.27 32.21 42.14
N VAL A 82 29.60 31.51 43.06
CA VAL A 82 28.14 31.61 43.32
C VAL A 82 27.65 33.00 43.77
N GLN A 83 28.55 33.96 44.01
CA GLN A 83 28.22 35.34 44.42
C GLN A 83 28.46 36.38 43.33
N GLU A 84 28.97 35.99 42.16
CA GLU A 84 29.34 36.91 41.09
C GLU A 84 28.14 37.15 40.15
N SER A 85 27.46 38.29 40.31
CA SER A 85 26.30 38.71 39.50
C SER A 85 26.67 39.58 38.29
N SER A 86 27.96 39.81 38.03
CA SER A 86 28.42 40.66 36.92
C SER A 86 28.02 40.06 35.58
N SER A 87 27.37 40.84 34.71
CA SER A 87 27.27 40.50 33.30
C SER A 87 28.61 40.87 32.64
N ALA A 88 29.55 39.92 32.54
CA ALA A 88 30.66 40.07 31.62
C ALA A 88 30.12 39.96 30.19
N ALA A 89 29.69 41.09 29.63
CA ALA A 89 29.31 41.18 28.23
C ALA A 89 30.54 41.65 27.44
N ILE A 90 30.98 40.86 26.46
CA ILE A 90 31.87 41.37 25.40
C ILE A 90 31.00 42.22 24.49
N THR A 91 30.80 43.48 24.85
CA THR A 91 30.10 44.47 24.03
C THR A 91 31.03 44.95 22.92
N ALA A 92 31.12 44.17 21.84
CA ALA A 92 31.51 44.51 20.47
C ALA A 92 32.36 43.38 19.85
N GLY A 93 31.82 42.74 18.81
CA GLY A 93 32.53 42.13 17.68
C GLY A 93 33.60 41.03 17.91
N ASN A 94 34.04 40.76 19.13
CA ASN A 94 35.23 39.96 19.38
C ASN A 94 34.91 38.63 20.06
N TYR A 95 35.67 37.59 19.71
CA TYR A 95 35.67 36.32 20.43
C TYR A 95 36.30 36.51 21.82
N LEU A 96 35.73 35.86 22.84
CA LEU A 96 36.26 35.92 24.20
C LEU A 96 37.71 35.41 24.23
N TYR A 97 38.01 34.29 23.55
CA TYR A 97 39.35 33.73 23.36
C TYR A 97 39.41 32.84 22.10
N THR A 98 40.56 32.77 21.43
CA THR A 98 40.88 31.69 20.46
C THR A 98 41.78 30.68 21.17
N PHE A 99 41.31 29.45 21.34
CA PHE A 99 42.11 28.36 21.90
C PHE A 99 42.75 27.57 20.77
N THR A 100 44.09 27.53 20.71
CA THR A 100 44.85 26.80 19.69
C THR A 100 45.77 25.79 20.35
N ASN A 101 45.79 24.55 19.85
CA ASN A 101 46.76 23.54 20.25
C ASN A 101 47.73 23.33 19.08
N THR A 102 48.98 23.73 19.29
CA THR A 102 50.07 23.62 18.31
C THR A 102 50.99 22.43 18.57
N SER A 103 50.66 21.56 19.55
CA SER A 103 51.47 20.41 19.92
C SER A 103 51.41 19.32 18.85
N SER A 104 52.56 18.96 18.27
CA SER A 104 52.71 17.80 17.37
C SER A 104 53.08 16.50 18.11
N GLY A 105 53.40 16.57 19.40
CA GLY A 105 53.89 15.44 20.20
C GLY A 105 52.84 14.77 21.09
N VAL A 106 51.66 15.37 21.24
CA VAL A 106 50.61 14.87 22.16
C VAL A 106 49.23 15.15 21.57
N ALA A 107 48.38 14.13 21.49
CA ALA A 107 47.00 14.27 21.03
C ALA A 107 46.13 14.91 22.13
N SER A 108 46.16 16.24 22.25
CA SER A 108 45.33 17.01 23.18
C SER A 108 44.30 17.90 22.48
N GLY A 109 43.18 18.18 23.15
CA GLY A 109 42.17 19.14 22.69
C GLY A 109 42.48 20.57 23.16
N VAL A 110 41.81 21.56 22.57
CA VAL A 110 41.97 22.98 22.93
C VAL A 110 41.08 23.43 24.08
N MET A 111 40.02 22.67 24.39
CA MET A 111 39.02 23.03 25.39
C MET A 111 38.43 21.77 26.03
N LYS A 112 38.46 21.71 27.37
CA LYS A 112 37.81 20.67 28.16
C LYS A 112 36.74 21.34 29.02
N LEU A 113 35.48 20.92 28.86
CA LEU A 113 34.40 21.27 29.77
C LEU A 113 34.10 20.06 30.65
N ASP A 114 34.25 20.22 31.96
CA ASP A 114 34.10 19.14 32.95
C ASP A 114 33.26 19.65 34.12
N ASN A 115 32.16 18.95 34.41
CA ASN A 115 31.29 19.25 35.56
C ASN A 115 31.43 18.22 36.69
N GLY A 116 32.44 17.34 36.63
CA GLY A 116 32.73 16.37 37.68
C GLY A 116 31.53 15.48 38.04
N SER A 117 31.19 15.42 39.33
CA SER A 117 30.06 14.65 39.86
C SER A 117 28.74 15.44 39.94
N ASN A 118 28.67 16.64 39.35
CA ASN A 118 27.47 17.48 39.39
C ASN A 118 26.44 17.04 38.33
N THR A 119 25.15 17.32 38.56
CA THR A 119 24.02 16.88 37.70
C THR A 119 23.52 17.95 36.72
N SER A 120 24.05 19.17 36.79
CA SER A 120 23.65 20.28 35.91
C SER A 120 24.35 20.22 34.54
N SER A 121 23.87 21.01 33.57
CA SER A 121 24.45 21.09 32.23
C SER A 121 25.89 21.62 32.26
N ILE A 122 26.78 20.94 31.52
CA ILE A 122 28.18 21.35 31.32
C ILE A 122 28.26 22.60 30.42
N LEU A 123 27.32 22.74 29.47
CA LEU A 123 27.19 23.88 28.57
C LEU A 123 25.74 24.34 28.57
N PHE A 124 25.53 25.62 28.89
CA PHE A 124 24.20 26.22 28.92
C PHE A 124 24.14 27.40 27.93
N LEU A 125 23.46 27.18 26.80
CA LEU A 125 23.29 28.18 25.74
C LEU A 125 21.90 28.81 25.90
N LYS A 126 21.84 30.04 26.39
CA LYS A 126 20.58 30.78 26.60
C LYS A 126 20.52 31.99 25.67
N GLY A 127 19.48 32.05 24.84
CA GLY A 127 19.23 33.14 23.90
C GLY A 127 18.74 32.61 22.55
N GLY A 128 18.00 33.44 21.80
CA GLY A 128 17.62 33.14 20.43
C GLY A 128 18.78 33.43 19.48
N SER A 129 19.35 32.39 18.88
CA SER A 129 20.36 32.51 17.83
C SER A 129 20.15 31.41 16.79
N THR A 130 20.26 31.76 15.52
CA THR A 130 20.25 30.80 14.41
C THR A 130 21.53 29.96 14.32
N THR A 131 22.53 30.30 15.15
CA THR A 131 23.85 29.65 15.24
C THR A 131 24.29 29.52 16.70
N ALA A 132 23.36 29.20 17.60
CA ALA A 132 23.61 29.13 19.05
C ALA A 132 24.76 28.18 19.42
N LEU A 133 24.92 27.10 18.66
CA LEU A 133 26.13 26.29 18.61
C LEU A 133 26.48 26.04 17.14
N GLN A 134 27.74 26.26 16.78
CA GLN A 134 28.22 26.07 15.42
C GLN A 134 29.54 25.30 15.45
N LEU A 135 29.56 24.17 14.73
CA LEU A 135 30.78 23.42 14.45
C LEU A 135 31.11 23.60 12.98
N GLN A 136 32.33 24.06 12.70
CA GLN A 136 32.86 24.24 11.34
C GLN A 136 34.03 23.31 11.08
N ASN A 137 34.25 22.96 9.82
CA ASN A 137 35.46 22.27 9.39
C ASN A 137 36.61 23.26 9.10
N ALA A 138 37.76 22.73 8.69
CA ALA A 138 38.96 23.53 8.39
C ALA A 138 38.76 24.54 7.23
N SER A 139 37.76 24.33 6.39
CA SER A 139 37.37 25.23 5.30
C SER A 139 36.31 26.26 5.71
N SER A 140 36.03 26.37 7.01
CA SER A 140 34.98 27.25 7.58
C SER A 140 33.56 26.93 7.10
N PHE A 141 33.33 25.73 6.57
CA PHE A 141 31.97 25.26 6.26
C PHE A 141 31.34 24.66 7.51
N ASN A 142 30.04 24.89 7.67
CA ASN A 142 29.28 24.28 8.75
C ASN A 142 29.29 22.76 8.63
N VAL A 143 29.34 22.10 9.79
CA VAL A 143 29.17 20.64 9.95
C VAL A 143 27.93 20.37 10.79
N MET A 144 27.73 21.14 11.86
CA MET A 144 26.57 21.05 12.72
C MET A 144 26.20 22.44 13.23
N VAL A 145 24.91 22.76 13.20
CA VAL A 145 24.38 24.01 13.74
C VAL A 145 23.15 23.71 14.59
N LEU A 146 23.14 24.23 15.82
CA LEU A 146 21.94 24.32 16.64
C LEU A 146 21.34 25.72 16.49
N ASP A 147 20.15 25.79 15.92
CA ASP A 147 19.35 27.00 15.78
C ASP A 147 18.37 27.05 16.96
N SER A 148 18.71 27.80 18.00
CA SER A 148 17.87 27.92 19.20
C SER A 148 16.69 28.85 19.00
N THR A 149 16.70 29.70 17.96
CA THR A 149 15.56 30.54 17.61
C THR A 149 14.39 29.69 17.10
N ASN A 150 14.70 28.72 16.23
CA ASN A 150 13.69 27.86 15.62
C ASN A 150 13.57 26.48 16.29
N ALA A 151 14.52 26.13 17.17
CA ALA A 151 14.67 24.79 17.77
C ALA A 151 15.02 23.69 16.76
N HIS A 152 15.92 24.01 15.82
CA HIS A 152 16.35 23.10 14.76
C HIS A 152 17.78 22.61 14.99
N LEU A 153 18.02 21.32 14.72
CA LEU A 153 19.36 20.76 14.57
C LEU A 153 19.65 20.54 13.08
N LYS A 154 20.64 21.25 12.56
CA LYS A 154 21.09 21.12 11.17
C LYS A 154 22.43 20.40 11.11
N ILE A 155 22.51 19.34 10.32
CA ILE A 155 23.75 18.60 10.05
C ILE A 155 24.11 18.79 8.59
N TYR A 156 25.21 19.47 8.32
CA TYR A 156 25.65 19.88 7.00
C TYR A 156 26.55 18.83 6.35
N ASP A 157 26.60 18.85 5.02
CA ASP A 157 27.52 18.06 4.19
C ASP A 157 29.00 18.43 4.38
N GLY A 158 29.30 19.55 5.05
CA GLY A 158 30.65 20.06 5.24
C GLY A 158 31.29 20.58 3.95
N ALA A 159 30.52 20.88 2.91
CA ALA A 159 30.99 21.34 1.63
C ALA A 159 30.51 22.78 1.33
N ALA A 160 30.99 23.35 0.23
CA ALA A 160 30.63 24.70 -0.20
C ALA A 160 29.12 24.85 -0.51
N THR A 161 28.45 23.76 -0.86
CA THR A 161 27.01 23.67 -1.08
C THR A 161 26.20 23.96 0.18
N GLN A 162 26.76 23.67 1.36
CA GLN A 162 26.10 23.78 2.65
C GLN A 162 24.69 23.17 2.66
N ALA A 163 24.52 22.04 1.97
CA ALA A 163 23.30 21.25 2.08
C ALA A 163 23.27 20.59 3.46
N TYR A 164 22.08 20.46 4.04
CA TYR A 164 21.94 19.92 5.39
C TYR A 164 20.70 19.04 5.53
N VAL A 165 20.77 18.13 6.50
CA VAL A 165 19.59 17.51 7.09
C VAL A 165 19.15 18.38 8.26
N ASP A 166 17.87 18.71 8.28
CA ASP A 166 17.21 19.44 9.35
C ASP A 166 16.37 18.48 10.19
N ILE A 167 16.52 18.58 11.52
CA ILE A 167 15.85 17.76 12.50
C ILE A 167 15.19 18.70 13.51
N TYR A 168 13.86 18.68 13.58
CA TYR A 168 13.11 19.53 14.51
C TYR A 168 11.76 18.93 14.87
N TYR A 169 11.13 19.51 15.89
CA TYR A 169 9.74 19.23 16.25
C TYR A 169 8.88 20.44 15.86
N ASP A 170 8.02 20.26 14.87
CA ASP A 170 7.02 21.23 14.49
C ASP A 170 5.89 21.23 15.53
N SER A 171 5.97 22.17 16.47
CA SER A 171 4.95 22.31 17.51
C SER A 171 3.59 22.76 16.99
N ALA A 172 3.52 23.40 15.81
CA ALA A 172 2.25 23.84 15.24
C ALA A 172 1.45 22.65 14.70
N ASN A 173 2.14 21.68 14.09
CA ASN A 173 1.52 20.47 13.54
C ASN A 173 1.67 19.23 14.44
N SER A 174 2.41 19.34 15.55
CA SER A 174 2.77 18.22 16.44
C SER A 174 3.51 17.08 15.71
N GLN A 175 4.51 17.45 14.90
CA GLN A 175 5.24 16.51 14.04
C GLN A 175 6.74 16.56 14.30
N ALA A 176 7.39 15.40 14.40
CA ALA A 176 8.84 15.31 14.27
C ALA A 176 9.19 15.35 12.78
N VAL A 177 10.06 16.27 12.38
CA VAL A 177 10.42 16.50 10.97
C VAL A 177 11.89 16.13 10.76
N LEU A 178 12.13 15.36 9.68
CA LEU A 178 13.46 15.01 9.19
C LEU A 178 13.50 15.33 7.68
N THR A 179 14.14 16.43 7.31
CA THR A 179 14.11 16.93 5.92
C THR A 179 15.50 17.31 5.43
N ALA A 180 15.73 17.26 4.13
CA ALA A 180 16.95 17.76 3.51
C ALA A 180 16.70 19.16 2.91
N SER A 181 17.66 20.06 3.04
CA SER A 181 17.55 21.41 2.43
C SER A 181 17.58 21.38 0.90
N ASN A 182 18.13 20.31 0.32
CA ASN A 182 18.12 20.01 -1.12
C ASN A 182 18.26 18.48 -1.30
N GLY A 183 17.79 17.95 -2.43
CA GLY A 183 17.92 16.54 -2.81
C GLY A 183 16.91 15.62 -2.12
N ALA A 184 17.30 14.37 -1.89
CA ALA A 184 16.44 13.35 -1.31
C ALA A 184 16.85 13.01 0.13
N THR A 185 15.88 12.91 1.03
CA THR A 185 16.08 12.35 2.37
C THR A 185 16.18 10.83 2.27
N ARG A 186 17.33 10.26 2.62
CA ARG A 186 17.51 8.80 2.72
C ARG A 186 17.57 8.38 4.17
N ILE A 187 16.65 7.53 4.60
CA ILE A 187 16.66 6.88 5.91
C ILE A 187 17.28 5.49 5.74
N GLY A 188 18.38 5.21 6.43
CA GLY A 188 19.10 3.93 6.34
C GLY A 188 20.11 3.82 5.19
N SER A 189 21.12 2.94 5.37
CA SER A 189 22.16 2.64 4.36
C SER A 189 22.39 1.14 4.17
N ALA A 190 22.18 0.33 5.21
CA ALA A 190 22.20 -1.13 5.18
C ALA A 190 21.29 -1.69 6.29
N GLY A 191 20.73 -2.88 6.08
CA GLY A 191 19.83 -3.54 7.04
C GLY A 191 18.38 -3.06 7.01
N PRO A 192 17.50 -3.66 7.84
CA PRO A 192 16.08 -3.33 7.85
C PRO A 192 15.83 -1.98 8.54
N ILE A 193 15.03 -1.13 7.88
CA ILE A 193 14.42 0.05 8.52
C ILE A 193 13.16 -0.43 9.22
N LYS A 194 13.06 -0.20 10.53
CA LYS A 194 11.87 -0.54 11.32
C LYS A 194 11.17 0.74 11.75
N PHE A 195 9.92 0.92 11.33
CA PHE A 195 9.02 1.91 11.90
C PHE A 195 8.25 1.24 13.03
N LEU A 196 8.68 1.48 14.27
CA LEU A 196 8.05 0.93 15.46
C LEU A 196 6.96 1.87 15.94
N THR A 197 5.80 1.31 16.24
CA THR A 197 4.63 2.05 16.71
C THR A 197 4.19 1.49 18.06
N SER A 198 3.97 2.33 19.07
CA SER A 198 3.83 1.90 20.48
C SER A 198 2.39 1.79 21.01
N THR A 199 1.38 2.12 20.21
CA THR A 199 -0.04 2.17 20.57
C THR A 199 -0.95 1.66 19.43
N ALA A 200 -2.20 1.32 19.75
CA ALA A 200 -3.18 0.75 18.82
C ALA A 200 -3.71 1.72 17.74
N THR A 201 -3.34 3.00 17.78
CA THR A 201 -3.81 4.04 16.85
C THR A 201 -2.73 4.52 15.86
N ASN A 202 -1.57 3.88 15.85
CA ASN A 202 -0.49 4.35 15.00
C ASN A 202 -0.70 3.95 13.55
N LEU A 203 -0.45 4.92 12.67
CA LEU A 203 -0.59 4.79 11.24
C LEU A 203 0.76 5.08 10.59
N VAL A 204 1.22 4.19 9.73
CA VAL A 204 2.23 4.53 8.73
C VAL A 204 1.47 4.98 7.49
N SER A 205 1.31 6.29 7.32
CA SER A 205 0.64 6.87 6.16
C SER A 205 1.66 7.41 5.15
N PHE A 206 1.34 7.22 3.89
CA PHE A 206 1.98 7.90 2.78
C PHE A 206 0.91 8.82 2.16
N GLN A 207 1.11 10.13 2.23
CA GLN A 207 0.16 11.12 1.72
C GLN A 207 0.85 12.02 0.71
N HIS A 208 0.20 12.21 -0.44
CA HIS A 208 0.54 13.25 -1.40
C HIS A 208 -0.64 14.21 -1.52
N SER A 209 -0.39 15.51 -1.32
CA SER A 209 -1.38 16.57 -1.54
C SER A 209 -0.86 17.48 -2.64
N GLY A 210 -1.42 17.35 -3.85
CA GLY A 210 -1.08 18.19 -5.00
C GLY A 210 -2.28 19.04 -5.44
N THR A 211 -2.04 20.32 -5.76
CA THR A 211 -3.05 21.20 -6.38
C THR A 211 -3.06 20.97 -7.90
N PRO A 212 -4.22 20.94 -8.60
CA PRO A 212 -4.33 20.39 -9.97
C PRO A 212 -3.66 21.17 -11.12
N SER A 213 -2.66 22.02 -10.87
CA SER A 213 -2.09 22.91 -11.88
C SER A 213 -0.83 22.38 -12.59
N GLY A 214 -0.35 21.17 -12.27
CA GLY A 214 0.85 20.58 -12.87
C GLY A 214 0.65 19.16 -13.39
N SER A 215 1.41 18.77 -14.42
CA SER A 215 1.49 17.39 -14.88
C SER A 215 1.93 16.48 -13.73
N TYR A 216 1.04 15.61 -13.29
CA TYR A 216 1.34 14.63 -12.27
C TYR A 216 2.39 13.64 -12.79
N SER A 217 3.34 13.30 -11.93
CA SER A 217 4.19 12.13 -12.16
C SER A 217 3.29 10.88 -12.21
N LEU A 218 3.65 9.88 -13.02
CA LEU A 218 2.88 8.65 -13.16
C LEU A 218 2.73 7.88 -11.83
N ASN A 219 3.57 8.14 -10.81
CA ASN A 219 3.56 7.43 -9.52
C ASN A 219 3.77 8.39 -8.32
N ASP A 220 2.90 8.31 -7.31
CA ASP A 220 3.06 9.03 -6.03
C ASP A 220 3.89 8.23 -5.01
N ILE A 221 3.68 6.91 -4.97
CA ILE A 221 4.38 5.99 -4.09
C ILE A 221 4.88 4.85 -4.95
N THR A 222 6.21 4.66 -4.98
CA THR A 222 6.82 3.54 -5.69
C THR A 222 7.60 2.67 -4.70
N MET A 223 7.21 1.41 -4.57
CA MET A 223 8.01 0.39 -3.89
C MET A 223 8.79 -0.37 -4.95
N THR A 224 10.11 -0.20 -5.00
CA THR A 224 10.98 -0.91 -5.95
C THR A 224 11.88 -1.87 -5.21
N ARG A 225 11.92 -3.13 -5.67
CA ARG A 225 12.92 -4.11 -5.27
C ARG A 225 13.84 -4.35 -6.47
N GLN A 226 15.07 -3.86 -6.38
CA GLN A 226 16.10 -4.09 -7.38
C GLN A 226 16.98 -5.26 -6.91
N LEU A 227 16.83 -6.41 -7.55
CA LEU A 227 17.70 -7.57 -7.32
C LEU A 227 18.62 -7.74 -8.51
N SER A 228 19.92 -7.86 -8.25
CA SER A 228 20.86 -8.45 -9.19
C SER A 228 20.91 -9.95 -8.92
N GLY A 229 20.43 -10.76 -9.86
CA GLY A 229 20.51 -12.22 -9.76
C GLY A 229 21.94 -12.71 -10.03
N GLY A 230 22.47 -13.53 -9.12
CA GLY A 230 23.54 -14.48 -9.40
C GLY A 230 22.95 -15.83 -9.86
N ALA A 231 23.62 -16.94 -9.56
CA ALA A 231 23.17 -18.29 -9.94
C ALA A 231 21.86 -18.78 -9.27
N ASN A 232 21.36 -18.07 -8.25
CA ASN A 232 20.15 -18.47 -7.51
C ASN A 232 18.90 -17.74 -8.03
N PRO A 233 17.73 -18.42 -8.04
CA PRO A 233 16.49 -17.80 -8.46
C PRO A 233 16.11 -16.63 -7.53
N LEU A 234 15.71 -15.52 -8.14
CA LEU A 234 15.23 -14.33 -7.44
C LEU A 234 13.84 -14.60 -6.85
N THR A 235 13.76 -15.09 -5.62
CA THR A 235 12.50 -15.38 -4.92
C THR A 235 12.18 -14.33 -3.84
N GLY A 236 10.93 -14.30 -3.36
CA GLY A 236 10.47 -13.41 -2.26
C GLY A 236 9.48 -12.32 -2.70
N ALA A 237 8.78 -11.74 -1.73
CA ALA A 237 7.77 -10.69 -1.96
C ALA A 237 8.40 -9.28 -2.01
N LEU A 238 7.88 -8.40 -2.87
CA LEU A 238 8.17 -6.96 -2.85
C LEU A 238 7.41 -6.27 -1.71
N LEU A 239 6.12 -6.59 -1.59
CA LEU A 239 5.24 -6.15 -0.52
C LEU A 239 4.59 -7.39 0.08
N ARG A 240 4.73 -7.55 1.39
CA ARG A 240 4.07 -8.60 2.16
C ARG A 240 3.25 -7.91 3.24
N ILE A 241 1.94 -8.12 3.21
CA ILE A 241 1.01 -7.65 4.22
C ILE A 241 0.46 -8.87 4.92
N GLU A 242 0.75 -8.97 6.21
CA GLU A 242 0.34 -10.09 7.06
C GLU A 242 -0.35 -9.53 8.28
N ASP A 243 -1.52 -10.07 8.59
CA ASP A 243 -2.09 -9.95 9.92
C ASP A 243 -1.66 -11.15 10.75
N LEU A 244 -0.84 -10.91 11.77
CA LEU A 244 -0.36 -11.93 12.73
C LEU A 244 -1.13 -11.86 14.06
N SER A 245 -2.25 -11.14 14.09
CA SER A 245 -3.06 -11.00 15.29
C SER A 245 -3.55 -12.36 15.76
N ASN A 246 -3.25 -12.70 17.01
CA ASN A 246 -3.71 -13.92 17.66
C ASN A 246 -4.85 -13.57 18.62
N PHE A 247 -6.02 -14.16 18.41
CA PHE A 247 -7.21 -13.90 19.24
C PHE A 247 -7.56 -15.13 20.06
N THR A 248 -7.71 -14.93 21.37
CA THR A 248 -8.20 -15.97 22.29
C THR A 248 -9.73 -16.02 22.37
N SER A 249 -10.43 -14.97 21.90
CA SER A 249 -11.88 -14.92 21.71
C SER A 249 -12.29 -13.71 20.84
N GLY A 250 -13.41 -13.83 20.11
CA GLY A 250 -13.97 -12.80 19.22
C GLY A 250 -13.92 -13.16 17.73
N SER A 251 -14.66 -12.43 16.89
CA SER A 251 -14.56 -12.47 15.43
C SER A 251 -13.85 -11.22 14.97
N VAL A 252 -12.83 -11.36 14.13
CA VAL A 252 -12.20 -10.24 13.46
C VAL A 252 -12.43 -10.37 11.96
N ALA A 253 -12.77 -9.25 11.33
CA ALA A 253 -12.83 -9.10 9.88
C ALA A 253 -11.83 -8.01 9.47
N PRO A 254 -10.51 -8.23 9.65
CA PRO A 254 -9.52 -7.23 9.31
C PRO A 254 -9.39 -7.17 7.78
N ASP A 255 -9.44 -5.96 7.24
CA ASP A 255 -9.01 -5.72 5.86
C ASP A 255 -7.47 -5.69 5.85
N LEU A 256 -6.83 -6.75 5.36
CA LEU A 256 -5.37 -6.75 5.17
C LEU A 256 -4.94 -5.76 4.09
N LEU A 257 -5.75 -5.61 3.04
CA LEU A 257 -5.48 -4.72 1.93
C LEU A 257 -6.79 -4.10 1.45
N SER A 258 -7.04 -2.86 1.87
CA SER A 258 -8.15 -2.05 1.35
C SER A 258 -7.63 -1.16 0.23
N ILE A 259 -8.11 -1.37 -0.99
CA ILE A 259 -7.82 -0.52 -2.15
C ILE A 259 -9.14 0.15 -2.53
N ASN A 260 -9.22 1.46 -2.35
CA ASN A 260 -10.43 2.22 -2.59
C ASN A 260 -10.12 3.46 -3.43
N GLN A 261 -10.93 3.68 -4.46
CA GLN A 261 -10.90 4.90 -5.25
C GLN A 261 -12.23 5.64 -5.06
N ASN A 262 -12.20 6.72 -4.27
CA ASN A 262 -13.37 7.56 -4.02
C ASN A 262 -13.60 8.61 -5.14
N ASN A 263 -13.02 8.41 -6.33
CA ASN A 263 -13.21 9.27 -7.49
C ASN A 263 -14.18 8.61 -8.46
N THR A 264 -15.39 9.18 -8.57
CA THR A 264 -16.47 8.66 -9.43
C THR A 264 -16.22 8.81 -10.92
N SER A 265 -15.18 9.55 -11.32
CA SER A 265 -14.84 9.83 -12.74
C SER A 265 -13.57 9.11 -13.22
N ALA A 266 -13.01 8.19 -12.42
CA ALA A 266 -11.82 7.46 -12.82
C ALA A 266 -12.10 6.42 -13.91
N THR A 267 -11.26 6.39 -14.94
CA THR A 267 -11.37 5.46 -16.08
C THR A 267 -10.34 4.33 -16.06
N GLY A 268 -9.44 4.34 -15.08
CA GLY A 268 -8.37 3.35 -14.93
C GLY A 268 -8.78 2.12 -14.12
N ASN A 269 -7.84 1.18 -13.96
CA ASN A 269 -8.04 0.02 -13.10
C ASN A 269 -7.74 0.36 -11.64
N LEU A 270 -8.60 -0.07 -10.71
CA LEU A 270 -8.33 -0.01 -9.27
C LEU A 270 -7.16 -0.92 -8.88
N ILE A 271 -7.06 -2.07 -9.54
CA ILE A 271 -5.95 -3.03 -9.41
C ILE A 271 -5.50 -3.41 -10.82
N LEU A 272 -4.26 -3.06 -11.17
CA LEU A 272 -3.62 -3.50 -12.40
C LEU A 272 -2.53 -4.53 -12.08
N ALA A 273 -2.88 -5.82 -12.15
CA ALA A 273 -1.92 -6.90 -11.95
C ALA A 273 -1.34 -7.34 -13.31
N GLN A 274 -0.05 -7.06 -13.52
CA GLN A 274 0.72 -7.44 -14.72
C GLN A 274 1.96 -8.24 -14.31
N THR A 275 2.31 -9.25 -15.11
CA THR A 275 3.62 -9.91 -15.01
C THR A 275 4.27 -9.94 -16.38
N GLY A 276 5.60 -9.93 -16.43
CA GLY A 276 6.36 -10.05 -17.68
C GLY A 276 6.36 -11.45 -18.31
N GLY A 277 5.56 -12.41 -17.82
CA GLY A 277 5.59 -13.78 -18.38
C GLY A 277 4.83 -14.91 -17.68
N SER A 278 3.95 -14.65 -16.69
CA SER A 278 3.13 -15.70 -16.02
C SER A 278 1.62 -15.50 -16.25
N GLY A 279 0.88 -16.60 -16.37
CA GLY A 279 -0.53 -16.63 -16.79
C GLY A 279 -1.55 -16.17 -15.74
N SER A 280 -1.21 -16.17 -14.45
CA SER A 280 -2.15 -15.82 -13.38
C SER A 280 -1.94 -14.38 -12.89
N LYS A 281 -2.94 -13.52 -13.10
CA LYS A 281 -2.92 -12.09 -12.70
C LYS A 281 -3.60 -11.82 -11.36
N PHE A 282 -4.64 -12.57 -11.03
CA PHE A 282 -5.39 -12.47 -9.78
C PHE A 282 -5.85 -13.87 -9.40
N LYS A 283 -5.30 -14.42 -8.32
CA LYS A 283 -5.67 -15.74 -7.78
C LYS A 283 -6.34 -15.54 -6.43
N VAL A 284 -7.60 -15.93 -6.32
CA VAL A 284 -8.28 -16.10 -5.03
C VAL A 284 -8.17 -17.58 -4.70
N ASP A 285 -7.20 -17.95 -3.87
CA ASP A 285 -6.83 -19.35 -3.58
C ASP A 285 -7.61 -19.96 -2.41
N THR A 286 -8.20 -19.11 -1.57
CA THR A 286 -9.07 -19.53 -0.47
C THR A 286 -10.52 -19.37 -0.89
N THR A 287 -11.42 -20.00 -0.13
CA THR A 287 -12.87 -20.17 -0.35
C THR A 287 -13.72 -18.89 -0.57
N GLY A 288 -13.11 -17.76 -0.92
CA GLY A 288 -13.78 -16.50 -1.22
C GLY A 288 -14.49 -16.51 -2.58
N THR A 289 -15.62 -15.85 -2.64
CA THR A 289 -16.37 -15.61 -3.87
C THR A 289 -15.82 -14.38 -4.60
N VAL A 290 -15.75 -14.43 -5.93
CA VAL A 290 -15.57 -13.23 -6.76
C VAL A 290 -16.95 -12.68 -7.08
N THR A 291 -17.34 -11.58 -6.45
CA THR A 291 -18.66 -10.95 -6.64
C THR A 291 -18.55 -9.81 -7.65
N LEU A 292 -19.41 -9.81 -8.67
CA LEU A 292 -19.66 -8.65 -9.52
C LEU A 292 -20.85 -7.87 -8.94
N ALA A 293 -20.74 -6.55 -8.82
CA ALA A 293 -21.83 -5.72 -8.32
C ALA A 293 -23.06 -5.76 -9.26
N SER A 294 -24.24 -5.44 -8.73
CA SER A 294 -25.46 -5.32 -9.54
C SER A 294 -25.23 -4.34 -10.70
N GLY A 295 -25.58 -4.75 -11.93
CA GLY A 295 -25.38 -3.96 -13.15
C GLY A 295 -23.97 -3.98 -13.72
N ALA A 296 -22.98 -4.59 -13.04
CA ALA A 296 -21.65 -4.79 -13.61
C ALA A 296 -21.62 -6.01 -14.55
N SER A 297 -20.72 -6.00 -15.52
CA SER A 297 -20.54 -7.09 -16.49
C SER A 297 -19.07 -7.27 -16.82
N TYR A 298 -18.69 -8.49 -17.18
CA TYR A 298 -17.43 -8.74 -17.88
C TYR A 298 -17.65 -8.48 -19.37
N THR A 299 -17.05 -7.42 -19.91
CA THR A 299 -17.18 -7.01 -21.32
C THR A 299 -15.86 -7.13 -22.10
N GLY A 300 -14.88 -7.87 -21.56
CA GLY A 300 -13.56 -8.00 -22.16
C GLY A 300 -13.57 -8.86 -23.43
N ALA A 301 -12.71 -8.51 -24.40
CA ALA A 301 -12.37 -9.36 -25.53
C ALA A 301 -11.57 -10.58 -25.03
N GLY A 302 -12.25 -11.68 -24.70
CA GLY A 302 -11.63 -12.89 -24.20
C GLY A 302 -12.66 -13.88 -23.65
N ALA A 303 -12.30 -15.17 -23.64
CA ALA A 303 -13.17 -16.20 -23.06
C ALA A 303 -13.20 -16.08 -21.53
N LEU A 304 -14.39 -15.91 -20.94
CA LEU A 304 -14.61 -16.16 -19.52
C LEU A 304 -14.70 -17.68 -19.30
N THR A 305 -13.66 -18.28 -18.73
CA THR A 305 -13.67 -19.70 -18.38
C THR A 305 -14.14 -19.87 -16.94
N LEU A 306 -15.32 -20.46 -16.75
CA LEU A 306 -15.83 -20.86 -15.45
C LEU A 306 -15.71 -22.38 -15.34
N GLN A 307 -14.96 -22.85 -14.35
CA GLN A 307 -14.76 -24.27 -14.12
C GLN A 307 -14.93 -24.56 -12.62
N SER A 308 -15.73 -25.57 -12.29
CA SER A 308 -15.66 -26.20 -10.98
C SER A 308 -14.44 -27.14 -10.94
N GLY A 309 -13.69 -27.11 -9.83
CA GLY A 309 -12.60 -28.07 -9.61
C GLY A 309 -13.08 -29.52 -9.74
N GLY A 310 -12.19 -30.45 -10.11
CA GLY A 310 -12.55 -31.84 -10.41
C GLY A 310 -13.34 -32.49 -9.27
N SER A 311 -14.66 -32.65 -9.46
CA SER A 311 -15.71 -33.19 -8.56
C SER A 311 -16.77 -32.16 -8.10
N GLY A 312 -16.58 -30.86 -8.31
CA GLY A 312 -17.55 -29.82 -7.94
C GLY A 312 -18.63 -29.59 -9.01
N GLN A 313 -19.83 -29.19 -8.58
CA GLN A 313 -20.87 -28.67 -9.49
C GLN A 313 -20.56 -27.19 -9.82
N LEU A 314 -20.54 -26.84 -11.11
CA LEU A 314 -20.62 -25.44 -11.53
C LEU A 314 -22.10 -25.06 -11.59
N THR A 315 -22.54 -24.19 -10.69
CA THR A 315 -23.90 -23.66 -10.69
C THR A 315 -23.91 -22.27 -11.33
N ILE A 316 -24.62 -22.13 -12.45
CA ILE A 316 -24.90 -20.83 -13.08
C ILE A 316 -26.40 -20.61 -12.95
N SER A 317 -26.81 -19.64 -12.14
CA SER A 317 -28.21 -19.30 -11.89
C SER A 317 -28.51 -17.88 -12.36
N GLY A 318 -29.50 -17.72 -13.24
CA GLY A 318 -30.12 -16.42 -13.45
C GLY A 318 -31.16 -16.18 -12.35
N ASN A 319 -31.00 -15.14 -11.55
CA ASN A 319 -31.96 -14.75 -10.50
C ASN A 319 -33.32 -14.33 -11.08
N GLY A 320 -34.12 -15.29 -11.55
CA GLY A 320 -35.46 -15.07 -12.15
C GLY A 320 -35.51 -14.95 -13.67
N ASN A 321 -34.38 -14.62 -14.33
CA ASN A 321 -34.35 -14.36 -15.79
C ASN A 321 -33.74 -15.51 -16.62
N GLY A 322 -33.38 -16.63 -16.00
CA GLY A 322 -32.71 -17.76 -16.66
C GLY A 322 -31.26 -17.46 -17.08
N VAL A 323 -30.60 -18.46 -17.66
CA VAL A 323 -29.27 -18.33 -18.25
C VAL A 323 -29.43 -18.23 -19.76
N SER A 324 -29.00 -17.11 -20.35
CA SER A 324 -28.98 -16.93 -21.80
C SER A 324 -27.59 -17.21 -22.35
N VAL A 325 -27.51 -18.04 -23.39
CA VAL A 325 -26.30 -18.29 -24.16
C VAL A 325 -26.61 -17.83 -25.58
N ALA A 326 -25.86 -16.84 -26.08
CA ALA A 326 -26.18 -16.18 -27.35
C ALA A 326 -25.93 -17.07 -28.58
N ASP A 327 -24.92 -17.95 -28.49
CA ASP A 327 -24.53 -18.84 -29.58
C ASP A 327 -24.87 -20.30 -29.24
N ASN A 328 -23.86 -21.16 -29.13
CA ASN A 328 -24.03 -22.59 -28.98
C ASN A 328 -23.79 -23.06 -27.55
N VAL A 329 -24.60 -24.01 -27.09
CA VAL A 329 -24.30 -24.83 -25.92
C VAL A 329 -23.73 -26.16 -26.39
N THR A 330 -22.45 -26.41 -26.10
CA THR A 330 -21.78 -27.67 -26.45
C THR A 330 -21.50 -28.49 -25.19
N TYR A 331 -21.84 -29.77 -25.21
CA TYR A 331 -21.53 -30.73 -24.15
C TYR A 331 -20.40 -31.65 -24.61
N SER A 332 -19.45 -31.96 -23.73
CA SER A 332 -18.39 -32.93 -24.02
C SER A 332 -18.95 -34.33 -24.28
N ASN A 333 -18.20 -35.14 -25.02
CA ASN A 333 -18.61 -36.51 -25.36
C ASN A 333 -19.03 -37.31 -24.10
N GLY A 334 -20.17 -38.00 -24.18
CA GLY A 334 -20.72 -38.79 -23.08
C GLY A 334 -21.40 -37.98 -21.97
N LYS A 335 -21.65 -36.68 -22.16
CA LYS A 335 -22.44 -35.84 -21.24
C LYS A 335 -23.82 -35.56 -21.83
N SER A 336 -24.80 -35.33 -20.96
CA SER A 336 -26.19 -35.07 -21.33
C SER A 336 -26.67 -33.71 -20.83
N LEU A 337 -27.59 -33.10 -21.57
CA LEU A 337 -28.46 -32.05 -21.02
C LEU A 337 -29.64 -32.72 -20.31
N THR A 338 -29.80 -32.44 -19.02
CA THR A 338 -30.96 -32.86 -18.24
C THR A 338 -31.78 -31.64 -17.84
N VAL A 339 -33.07 -31.63 -18.18
CA VAL A 339 -34.00 -30.57 -17.77
C VAL A 339 -34.90 -31.12 -16.65
N ASN A 340 -34.60 -30.73 -15.40
CA ASN A 340 -35.41 -31.10 -14.22
C ASN A 340 -36.63 -30.17 -14.11
N GLY A 341 -37.57 -30.30 -15.04
CA GLY A 341 -38.75 -29.45 -15.17
C GLY A 341 -39.33 -29.50 -16.58
N THR A 342 -40.01 -28.43 -16.98
CA THR A 342 -40.51 -28.32 -18.37
C THR A 342 -39.42 -27.74 -19.27
N GLY A 343 -39.03 -28.47 -20.31
CA GLY A 343 -38.09 -28.01 -21.34
C GLY A 343 -38.81 -27.56 -22.61
N ASN A 344 -38.74 -26.27 -22.94
CA ASN A 344 -39.25 -25.74 -24.19
C ASN A 344 -38.10 -25.59 -25.20
N PHE A 345 -38.09 -26.40 -26.25
CA PHE A 345 -37.13 -26.30 -27.35
C PHE A 345 -37.79 -25.51 -28.50
N ARG A 346 -37.46 -24.23 -28.61
CA ARG A 346 -38.01 -23.32 -29.62
C ARG A 346 -36.88 -22.57 -30.33
N THR A 347 -37.06 -22.33 -31.62
CA THR A 347 -36.21 -21.40 -32.37
C THR A 347 -36.80 -19.99 -32.29
N TRP A 348 -35.96 -18.96 -32.49
CA TRP A 348 -36.44 -17.57 -32.51
C TRP A 348 -37.32 -17.27 -33.73
N THR A 349 -37.01 -17.92 -34.86
CA THR A 349 -37.78 -17.88 -36.10
C THR A 349 -38.10 -19.30 -36.54
N ASP A 350 -39.17 -19.48 -37.32
CA ASP A 350 -39.45 -20.78 -37.93
C ASP A 350 -38.28 -21.26 -38.78
N SER A 351 -38.07 -22.58 -38.75
CA SER A 351 -36.97 -23.23 -39.46
C SER A 351 -37.41 -24.58 -40.00
N THR A 352 -36.95 -24.89 -41.20
CA THR A 352 -37.12 -26.22 -41.81
C THR A 352 -36.31 -27.30 -41.09
N THR A 353 -35.42 -26.91 -40.16
CA THR A 353 -34.61 -27.79 -39.34
C THR A 353 -34.53 -27.33 -37.87
N ALA A 354 -35.65 -26.90 -37.29
CA ALA A 354 -35.70 -26.29 -35.95
C ALA A 354 -35.19 -27.20 -34.81
N PHE A 355 -35.39 -28.52 -34.93
CA PHE A 355 -34.78 -29.51 -34.05
C PHE A 355 -34.27 -30.68 -34.88
N ARG A 356 -33.06 -31.16 -34.57
CA ARG A 356 -32.43 -32.28 -35.27
C ARG A 356 -31.85 -33.27 -34.28
N VAL A 357 -32.01 -34.55 -34.56
CA VAL A 357 -31.19 -35.62 -33.98
C VAL A 357 -30.24 -36.08 -35.08
N GLN A 358 -28.94 -36.06 -34.82
CA GLN A 358 -27.92 -36.42 -35.79
C GLN A 358 -27.13 -37.66 -35.35
N ASN A 359 -26.60 -38.39 -36.33
CA ASN A 359 -25.59 -39.41 -36.07
C ASN A 359 -24.20 -38.76 -35.89
N ALA A 360 -23.19 -39.58 -35.59
CA ALA A 360 -21.82 -39.10 -35.36
C ALA A 360 -21.16 -38.39 -36.55
N VAL A 361 -21.62 -38.65 -37.78
CA VAL A 361 -21.11 -38.00 -39.00
C VAL A 361 -21.88 -36.73 -39.37
N GLY A 362 -22.90 -36.37 -38.60
CA GLY A 362 -23.69 -35.14 -38.78
C GLY A 362 -24.95 -35.27 -39.63
N ASP A 363 -25.32 -36.48 -40.08
CA ASP A 363 -26.57 -36.67 -40.82
C ASP A 363 -27.78 -36.58 -39.88
N ALA A 364 -28.83 -35.86 -40.29
CA ALA A 364 -30.08 -35.84 -39.54
C ALA A 364 -30.85 -37.16 -39.68
N VAL A 365 -31.14 -37.79 -38.55
CA VAL A 365 -32.04 -38.94 -38.44
C VAL A 365 -33.48 -38.47 -38.22
N VAL A 366 -33.66 -37.45 -37.38
CA VAL A 366 -34.95 -36.79 -37.11
C VAL A 366 -34.81 -35.31 -37.41
N THR A 367 -35.84 -34.70 -37.99
CA THR A 367 -35.93 -33.26 -38.20
C THR A 367 -37.33 -32.77 -37.91
N VAL A 368 -37.46 -31.76 -37.05
CA VAL A 368 -38.70 -31.01 -36.84
C VAL A 368 -38.62 -29.75 -37.69
N ASP A 369 -39.56 -29.61 -38.62
CA ASP A 369 -39.72 -28.49 -39.54
C ASP A 369 -40.90 -27.65 -39.04
N THR A 370 -40.62 -26.51 -38.40
CA THR A 370 -41.67 -25.64 -37.86
C THR A 370 -42.27 -24.74 -38.93
N THR A 371 -41.53 -24.43 -40.00
CA THR A 371 -42.06 -23.67 -41.15
C THR A 371 -43.21 -24.39 -41.83
N ASN A 372 -43.08 -25.71 -42.02
CA ASN A 372 -44.09 -26.53 -42.68
C ASN A 372 -44.92 -27.37 -41.72
N THR A 373 -44.70 -27.25 -40.41
CA THR A 373 -45.36 -28.04 -39.34
C THR A 373 -45.21 -29.56 -39.52
N GLN A 374 -44.00 -30.02 -39.85
CA GLN A 374 -43.70 -31.43 -40.16
C GLN A 374 -42.72 -32.06 -39.17
N PHE A 375 -42.99 -33.31 -38.80
CA PHE A 375 -42.01 -34.22 -38.20
C PHE A 375 -41.47 -35.15 -39.28
N LYS A 376 -40.17 -35.05 -39.58
CA LYS A 376 -39.51 -35.83 -40.64
C LYS A 376 -38.57 -36.85 -40.02
N LEU A 377 -38.76 -38.11 -40.39
CA LEU A 377 -37.75 -39.15 -40.26
C LEU A 377 -36.96 -39.16 -41.57
N LYS A 378 -35.63 -39.00 -41.51
CA LYS A 378 -34.61 -38.92 -42.60
C LYS A 378 -35.14 -38.79 -44.03
N THR A 379 -34.66 -37.80 -44.80
CA THR A 379 -34.99 -37.68 -46.23
C THR A 379 -34.64 -38.94 -47.03
N ALA A 380 -35.31 -39.14 -48.17
CA ALA A 380 -35.14 -40.31 -49.02
C ALA A 380 -33.64 -40.59 -49.31
N SER A 381 -33.21 -41.81 -48.97
CA SER A 381 -31.81 -42.24 -49.04
C SER A 381 -31.75 -43.74 -49.30
N SER A 382 -30.64 -44.22 -49.87
CA SER A 382 -30.33 -45.65 -49.96
C SER A 382 -30.17 -46.32 -48.59
N THR A 383 -30.02 -45.52 -47.52
CA THR A 383 -30.03 -45.96 -46.11
C THR A 383 -31.17 -45.27 -45.37
N PRO A 384 -32.42 -45.75 -45.47
CA PRO A 384 -33.56 -45.11 -44.82
C PRO A 384 -33.43 -45.19 -43.30
N ALA A 385 -34.04 -44.23 -42.60
CA ALA A 385 -34.26 -44.37 -41.17
C ALA A 385 -35.54 -45.19 -40.92
N LEU A 386 -35.48 -46.11 -39.97
CA LEU A 386 -36.61 -46.96 -39.60
C LEU A 386 -37.37 -46.35 -38.42
N LEU A 387 -38.69 -46.20 -38.56
CA LEU A 387 -39.57 -45.95 -37.42
C LEU A 387 -39.96 -47.29 -36.79
N VAL A 388 -39.32 -47.64 -35.69
CA VAL A 388 -39.71 -48.81 -34.90
C VAL A 388 -40.70 -48.34 -33.83
N LEU A 389 -41.93 -48.83 -33.91
CA LEU A 389 -42.98 -48.55 -32.92
C LEU A 389 -42.90 -49.56 -31.77
N SER A 390 -43.36 -49.15 -30.59
CA SER A 390 -43.45 -50.04 -29.43
C SER A 390 -44.38 -51.23 -29.71
N ASP A 391 -44.00 -52.41 -29.23
CA ASP A 391 -44.79 -53.64 -29.31
C ASP A 391 -45.56 -53.88 -28.01
N LYS A 392 -46.89 -53.93 -28.09
CA LYS A 392 -47.68 -54.47 -26.99
C LYS A 392 -47.64 -55.99 -27.09
N ASN A 393 -46.93 -56.62 -26.16
CA ASN A 393 -46.70 -58.07 -26.10
C ASN A 393 -47.70 -58.84 -25.21
N THR A 394 -48.78 -58.19 -24.80
CA THR A 394 -49.86 -58.78 -24.01
C THR A 394 -51.19 -58.68 -24.76
N VAL A 395 -52.16 -59.51 -24.39
CA VAL A 395 -53.50 -59.53 -24.99
C VAL A 395 -54.24 -58.20 -24.79
N GLY A 396 -55.05 -57.79 -25.78
CA GLY A 396 -55.85 -56.55 -25.77
C GLY A 396 -55.12 -55.34 -26.31
N ASP A 397 -55.82 -54.21 -26.42
CA ASP A 397 -55.25 -52.91 -26.82
C ASP A 397 -54.95 -52.02 -25.60
N PRO A 398 -54.00 -51.06 -25.68
CA PRO A 398 -53.81 -50.04 -24.65
C PRO A 398 -54.95 -49.01 -24.69
N THR A 399 -54.93 -48.03 -23.78
CA THR A 399 -55.88 -46.91 -23.83
C THR A 399 -55.78 -46.19 -25.18
N CYS A 400 -56.91 -46.05 -25.88
CA CYS A 400 -56.96 -45.44 -27.20
C CYS A 400 -56.75 -43.92 -27.09
N VAL A 401 -55.78 -43.39 -27.85
CA VAL A 401 -55.59 -41.95 -28.06
C VAL A 401 -55.68 -41.69 -29.55
N ASN A 402 -56.65 -40.87 -30.00
CA ASN A 402 -56.87 -40.62 -31.43
C ASN A 402 -55.57 -40.20 -32.15
N GLY A 403 -55.27 -40.85 -33.27
CA GLY A 403 -54.05 -40.65 -34.04
C GLY A 403 -52.86 -41.50 -33.59
N ALA A 404 -52.95 -42.24 -32.49
CA ALA A 404 -51.90 -43.14 -32.04
C ALA A 404 -51.75 -44.36 -32.96
N ILE A 405 -50.51 -44.82 -33.11
CA ILE A 405 -50.14 -46.03 -33.85
C ILE A 405 -49.21 -46.87 -32.98
N TYR A 406 -49.43 -48.18 -32.92
CA TYR A 406 -48.51 -49.13 -32.30
C TYR A 406 -48.59 -50.51 -32.97
N TYR A 407 -47.68 -51.44 -32.62
CA TYR A 407 -47.75 -52.83 -33.07
C TYR A 407 -48.28 -53.74 -31.95
N ASN A 408 -49.34 -54.49 -32.21
CA ASN A 408 -49.86 -55.49 -31.28
C ASN A 408 -49.36 -56.88 -31.68
N SER A 409 -48.41 -57.43 -30.93
CA SER A 409 -47.80 -58.71 -31.29
C SER A 409 -48.66 -59.92 -30.97
N ALA A 410 -49.63 -59.80 -30.05
CA ALA A 410 -50.59 -60.87 -29.74
C ALA A 410 -51.55 -61.17 -30.92
N ILE A 411 -51.84 -60.17 -31.75
CA ILE A 411 -52.66 -60.30 -32.98
C ILE A 411 -51.87 -60.03 -34.26
N SER A 412 -50.56 -59.82 -34.15
CA SER A 412 -49.64 -59.56 -35.26
C SER A 412 -50.10 -58.45 -36.22
N ALA A 413 -50.55 -57.31 -35.68
CA ALA A 413 -51.11 -56.22 -36.48
C ALA A 413 -50.63 -54.83 -36.01
N PHE A 414 -50.40 -53.94 -36.96
CA PHE A 414 -50.37 -52.50 -36.68
C PHE A 414 -51.77 -52.01 -36.34
N ARG A 415 -51.87 -51.19 -35.30
CA ARG A 415 -53.13 -50.67 -34.78
C ARG A 415 -53.12 -49.16 -34.85
N GLY A 416 -54.21 -48.57 -35.33
CA GLY A 416 -54.45 -47.14 -35.38
C GLY A 416 -55.69 -46.79 -34.57
N CYS A 417 -55.58 -45.80 -33.67
CA CYS A 417 -56.72 -45.33 -32.89
C CYS A 417 -57.45 -44.21 -33.63
N GLN A 418 -58.76 -44.40 -33.88
CA GLN A 418 -59.64 -43.40 -34.48
C GLN A 418 -61.02 -43.47 -33.86
N GLY A 419 -61.64 -42.31 -33.59
CA GLY A 419 -62.96 -42.23 -32.94
C GLY A 419 -63.00 -42.88 -31.55
N GLY A 420 -61.87 -42.91 -30.83
CA GLY A 420 -61.75 -43.52 -29.50
C GLY A 420 -61.69 -45.05 -29.50
N SER A 421 -61.58 -45.71 -30.66
CA SER A 421 -61.45 -47.17 -30.78
C SER A 421 -60.25 -47.59 -31.63
N TRP A 422 -59.71 -48.78 -31.37
CA TRP A 422 -58.58 -49.32 -32.11
C TRP A 422 -59.02 -50.09 -33.35
N HIS A 423 -58.34 -49.82 -34.45
CA HIS A 423 -58.57 -50.45 -35.75
C HIS A 423 -57.28 -51.06 -36.26
N ASN A 424 -57.42 -52.15 -37.00
CA ASN A 424 -56.30 -52.74 -37.71
C ASN A 424 -55.88 -51.83 -38.87
N MET A 425 -54.62 -51.39 -38.87
CA MET A 425 -53.96 -50.78 -40.02
C MET A 425 -53.44 -51.87 -40.95
N ILE A 426 -54.35 -52.73 -41.43
CA ILE A 426 -54.01 -53.74 -42.41
C ILE A 426 -54.01 -53.06 -43.79
N ALA A 427 -52.94 -53.26 -44.55
CA ALA A 427 -52.92 -53.03 -45.99
C ALA A 427 -53.85 -54.05 -46.65
N GLY A 428 -55.15 -53.78 -46.68
CA GLY A 428 -56.16 -54.81 -46.97
C GLY A 428 -57.01 -54.59 -48.22
N TYR A 429 -56.94 -53.42 -48.87
CA TYR A 429 -57.77 -53.15 -50.05
C TYR A 429 -56.96 -52.39 -51.09
N ASP A 430 -56.68 -53.03 -52.23
CA ASP A 430 -56.34 -52.32 -53.48
C ASP A 430 -57.68 -52.02 -54.17
N ILE A 431 -58.12 -50.76 -54.09
CA ILE A 431 -59.36 -50.31 -54.74
C ILE A 431 -58.98 -49.68 -56.07
N ARG A 432 -59.33 -50.34 -57.18
CA ARG A 432 -59.28 -49.73 -58.51
C ARG A 432 -60.69 -49.45 -59.02
N ALA A 433 -60.96 -48.17 -59.30
CA ALA A 433 -62.15 -47.76 -60.03
C ALA A 433 -61.89 -47.87 -61.54
N PHE A 434 -62.68 -48.68 -62.24
CA PHE A 434 -62.65 -48.78 -63.69
C PHE A 434 -63.75 -47.90 -64.28
N ASN A 435 -63.37 -46.82 -64.97
CA ASN A 435 -64.32 -45.94 -65.68
C ASN A 435 -64.50 -46.36 -67.16
N GLY A 436 -64.09 -47.58 -67.50
CA GLY A 436 -64.12 -48.20 -68.82
C GLY A 436 -63.53 -49.61 -68.73
N ASN A 437 -63.48 -50.35 -69.85
CA ASN A 437 -62.90 -51.71 -69.85
C ASN A 437 -61.43 -51.66 -69.41
N GLY A 438 -61.07 -52.51 -68.46
CA GLY A 438 -59.70 -52.65 -67.99
C GLY A 438 -59.49 -53.97 -67.26
N THR A 439 -58.24 -54.34 -67.08
CA THR A 439 -57.85 -55.56 -66.36
C THR A 439 -57.26 -55.19 -65.01
N TRP A 440 -57.73 -55.86 -63.96
CA TRP A 440 -57.10 -55.81 -62.65
C TRP A 440 -56.38 -57.12 -62.38
N THR A 441 -55.08 -57.06 -62.11
CA THR A 441 -54.31 -58.23 -61.67
C THR A 441 -54.39 -58.32 -60.16
N LYS A 442 -54.99 -59.40 -59.65
CA LYS A 442 -55.09 -59.67 -58.22
C LYS A 442 -53.70 -59.64 -57.57
N PRO A 443 -53.47 -58.82 -56.53
CA PRO A 443 -52.25 -58.90 -55.74
C PRO A 443 -52.05 -60.30 -55.17
N ALA A 444 -50.79 -60.72 -55.08
CA ALA A 444 -50.42 -62.07 -54.64
C ALA A 444 -51.07 -62.46 -53.29
N TYR A 445 -51.32 -61.49 -52.41
CA TYR A 445 -51.84 -61.70 -51.06
C TYR A 445 -53.36 -61.49 -50.88
N ALA A 446 -54.11 -61.16 -51.94
CA ALA A 446 -55.55 -60.94 -51.78
C ALA A 446 -56.30 -62.28 -51.56
N THR A 447 -56.99 -62.43 -50.43
CA THR A 447 -57.72 -63.66 -50.08
C THR A 447 -59.18 -63.66 -50.55
N PHE A 448 -59.74 -62.48 -50.82
CA PHE A 448 -61.05 -62.32 -51.45
C PHE A 448 -61.03 -61.08 -52.37
N VAL A 449 -61.91 -61.07 -53.37
CA VAL A 449 -62.12 -59.93 -54.28
C VAL A 449 -63.56 -59.48 -54.12
N ARG A 450 -63.77 -58.20 -53.82
CA ARG A 450 -65.10 -57.59 -53.83
C ARG A 450 -65.20 -56.66 -55.05
N VAL A 451 -66.01 -57.06 -56.03
CA VAL A 451 -66.36 -56.20 -57.16
C VAL A 451 -67.65 -55.46 -56.82
N ILE A 452 -67.62 -54.14 -56.89
CA ILE A 452 -68.81 -53.31 -56.75
C ILE A 452 -69.09 -52.70 -58.13
N ALA A 453 -70.08 -53.26 -58.84
CA ALA A 453 -70.56 -52.68 -60.08
C ALA A 453 -71.60 -51.60 -59.76
N ILE A 454 -71.26 -50.34 -59.99
CA ILE A 454 -72.19 -49.22 -59.86
C ILE A 454 -72.81 -49.00 -61.25
N GLY A 455 -73.97 -49.61 -61.49
CA GLY A 455 -74.73 -49.36 -62.72
C GLY A 455 -75.27 -47.94 -62.71
N GLY A 456 -74.81 -47.08 -63.63
CA GLY A 456 -75.47 -45.83 -63.94
C GLY A 456 -76.86 -46.15 -64.47
N GLY A 457 -77.90 -45.89 -63.70
CA GLY A 457 -79.29 -46.12 -64.10
C GLY A 457 -79.67 -45.23 -65.28
N GLY A 458 -79.42 -45.70 -66.50
CA GLY A 458 -80.03 -45.21 -67.72
C GLY A 458 -81.36 -45.91 -67.90
N GLY A 459 -82.44 -45.19 -67.62
CA GLY A 459 -83.80 -45.72 -67.67
C GLY A 459 -84.33 -45.97 -69.07
N GLY A 460 -85.42 -46.75 -69.10
CA GLY A 460 -86.52 -46.55 -70.04
C GLY A 460 -86.35 -47.15 -71.43
N GLY A 461 -86.96 -48.31 -71.62
CA GLY A 461 -87.39 -48.86 -72.89
C GLY A 461 -88.46 -49.90 -72.61
#